data_AF-A0A6P7GES0-F1
#
_entry.id   AF-A0A6P7GES0-F1
#
_cell.length_a   1.000
_cell.length_b   1.000
_cell.length_c   1.000
_cell.angle_alpha   90.00
_cell.angle_beta   90.00
_cell.angle_gamma   90.00
#
_symmetry.space_group_name_H-M   'P 1'
#
loop_
_entity.id
_entity.type
_entity.pdbx_description
1 polymer ?
#
loop_
_entity_poly.entity_id
_entity_poly.type
_entity_poly.pdbx_seq_one_letter_code
_entity_poly.pdbx_strand_id
1 'polypeptide(L)'
;MRALSETPTMQHVFSKEDWALLDAMTTVPVPVCHGKFLTMHKRRRKKLTTRSLSQDHAILDDIHHGQVQKILDRCTKWAFNAFTLETVAGGKSLPVLCVHLFHWYGLLDYFHLEVVRVWKLFTLIEEGYHSTNPYHNSIHATDVTQAMHCFLQETRVSEDSDSKDSDSYKDDTDKNFI
;
A
#
# COMPACT_ATOMS: atom_id res chain seq x y z
N MET A 1 54.01 -24.10 12.73
CA MET A 1 53.84 -22.79 13.39
C MET A 1 53.06 -21.88 12.45
N ARG A 2 52.13 -21.10 13.01
CA ARG A 2 51.21 -20.07 12.44
C ARG A 2 51.76 -19.33 11.19
N ALA A 3 50.92 -18.86 10.26
CA ALA A 3 49.88 -17.86 10.53
C ALA A 3 48.71 -17.85 9.54
N LEU A 4 47.56 -17.43 10.10
CA LEU A 4 46.29 -17.11 9.45
C LEU A 4 46.46 -15.83 8.61
N SER A 5 46.02 -15.85 7.35
CA SER A 5 45.86 -14.63 6.55
C SER A 5 44.50 -14.01 6.87
N GLU A 6 44.51 -12.90 7.60
CA GLU A 6 43.33 -12.09 7.92
C GLU A 6 42.80 -11.40 6.66
N THR A 7 41.49 -11.47 6.45
CA THR A 7 40.77 -10.70 5.41
C THR A 7 40.67 -9.24 5.84
N PRO A 8 41.04 -8.24 5.01
CA PRO A 8 40.93 -6.85 5.41
C PRO A 8 39.47 -6.40 5.33
N THR A 9 38.87 -6.13 6.50
CA THR A 9 37.65 -5.33 6.62
C THR A 9 37.94 -3.91 6.14
N MET A 10 37.43 -3.51 4.97
CA MET A 10 37.43 -2.09 4.58
C MET A 10 36.45 -1.33 5.46
N GLN A 11 36.94 -0.81 6.58
CA GLN A 11 36.32 0.32 7.24
C GLN A 11 36.62 1.55 6.39
N HIS A 12 35.73 1.86 5.45
CA HIS A 12 35.83 3.08 4.65
C HIS A 12 35.55 4.27 5.57
N VAL A 13 36.62 4.85 6.11
CA VAL A 13 36.56 6.10 6.87
C VAL A 13 36.17 7.18 5.88
N PHE A 14 34.98 7.76 6.07
CA PHE A 14 34.47 8.85 5.25
C PHE A 14 35.52 9.95 5.09
N SER A 15 35.75 10.38 3.84
CA SER A 15 36.69 11.45 3.54
C SER A 15 36.16 12.79 4.05
N LYS A 16 37.00 13.84 4.04
CA LYS A 16 36.54 15.19 4.42
C LYS A 16 35.45 15.69 3.49
N GLU A 17 35.47 15.25 2.23
CA GLU A 17 34.46 15.60 1.24
C GLU A 17 33.12 14.94 1.55
N ASP A 18 33.13 13.68 2.00
CA ASP A 18 31.93 12.96 2.40
C ASP A 18 31.26 13.60 3.63
N TRP A 19 32.06 14.05 4.60
CA TRP A 19 31.56 14.79 5.77
C TRP A 19 30.99 16.15 5.39
N ALA A 20 31.59 16.85 4.41
CA ALA A 20 31.06 18.12 3.90
C ALA A 20 29.72 17.93 3.18
N LEU A 21 29.54 16.79 2.50
CA LEU A 21 28.28 16.43 1.84
C LEU A 21 27.19 16.13 2.87
N LEU A 22 27.53 15.46 3.98
CA LEU A 22 26.60 15.20 5.09
C LEU A 22 26.16 16.49 5.80
N ASP A 23 27.09 17.42 6.02
CA ASP A 23 26.81 18.73 6.63
C ASP A 23 25.93 19.62 5.73
N ALA A 24 26.11 19.53 4.42
CA ALA A 24 25.25 20.21 3.44
C ALA A 24 23.80 19.66 3.41
N MET A 25 23.59 18.39 3.78
CA MET A 25 22.26 17.78 3.86
C MET A 25 21.53 18.09 5.17
N THR A 26 22.26 18.37 6.25
CA THR A 26 21.68 18.71 7.56
C THR A 26 21.46 20.21 7.73
N THR A 27 22.23 21.04 7.02
CA THR A 27 22.11 22.50 7.03
C THR A 27 21.11 22.99 5.97
N VAL A 28 19.88 22.48 6.00
CA VAL A 28 18.76 23.18 5.34
C VAL A 28 18.33 24.30 6.29
N PRO A 29 18.51 25.59 5.97
CA PRO A 29 17.88 26.65 6.75
C PRO A 29 16.39 26.53 6.51
N VAL A 30 15.62 26.13 7.52
CA VAL A 30 14.17 26.31 7.51
C VAL A 30 13.93 27.81 7.36
N PRO A 31 13.25 28.30 6.31
CA PRO A 31 12.99 29.72 6.18
C PRO A 31 11.99 30.12 7.28
N VAL A 32 12.48 30.73 8.34
CA VAL A 32 11.64 31.39 9.33
C VAL A 32 11.06 32.64 8.68
N CYS A 33 9.85 32.51 8.16
CA CYS A 33 9.06 33.60 7.60
C CYS A 33 8.78 34.66 8.69
N HIS A 34 9.62 35.69 8.76
CA HIS A 34 9.28 36.94 9.46
C HIS A 34 8.48 37.84 8.52
N GLY A 35 7.30 37.37 8.11
CA GLY A 35 6.31 38.22 7.47
C GLY A 35 5.78 39.22 8.49
N LYS A 36 5.91 40.52 8.21
CA LYS A 36 5.14 41.54 8.95
C LYS A 36 3.67 41.22 8.74
N PHE A 37 2.99 40.81 9.82
CA PHE A 37 1.56 40.57 9.83
C PHE A 37 0.86 41.86 9.43
N LEU A 38 0.46 41.99 8.16
CA LEU A 38 -0.48 43.01 7.77
C LEU A 38 -1.80 42.61 8.42
N THR A 39 -2.16 43.30 9.50
CA THR A 39 -3.44 43.13 10.16
C THR A 39 -4.52 43.44 9.12
N MET A 40 -5.05 42.36 8.55
CA MET A 40 -6.19 42.33 7.66
C MET A 40 -7.30 43.11 8.37
N HIS A 41 -7.55 44.33 7.90
CA HIS A 41 -8.48 45.25 8.54
C HIS A 41 -9.79 44.49 8.74
N LYS A 42 -10.34 44.63 9.94
CA LYS A 42 -11.50 43.93 10.49
C LYS A 42 -12.76 44.26 9.67
N ARG A 43 -12.84 43.79 8.42
CA ARG A 43 -14.10 43.66 7.69
C ARG A 43 -14.88 42.64 8.48
N ARG A 44 -15.89 43.14 9.20
CA ARG A 44 -16.98 42.35 9.75
C ARG A 44 -17.54 41.52 8.59
N ARG A 45 -17.02 40.31 8.39
CA ARG A 45 -17.57 39.34 7.45
C ARG A 45 -19.00 39.17 7.90
N LYS A 46 -19.96 39.63 7.09
CA LYS A 46 -21.35 39.21 7.23
C LYS A 46 -21.27 37.69 7.32
N LYS A 47 -21.85 37.11 8.39
CA LYS A 47 -21.90 35.66 8.58
C LYS A 47 -22.64 35.12 7.37
N LEU A 48 -21.89 34.66 6.37
CA LEU A 48 -22.45 33.84 5.32
C LEU A 48 -22.94 32.63 6.10
N THR A 49 -24.24 32.46 6.19
CA THR A 49 -24.84 31.16 6.49
C THR A 49 -24.52 30.27 5.31
N THR A 50 -23.25 29.86 5.18
CA THR A 50 -22.95 28.60 4.55
C THR A 50 -23.74 27.60 5.37
N ARG A 51 -24.79 27.03 4.79
CA ARG A 51 -25.43 25.85 5.38
C ARG A 51 -24.30 24.94 5.83
N SER A 52 -24.34 24.56 7.10
CA SER A 52 -23.44 23.59 7.69
C SER A 52 -23.46 22.35 6.79
N LEU A 53 -22.47 22.19 5.91
CA LEU A 53 -22.26 21.00 5.08
C LEU A 53 -21.51 19.92 5.88
N SER A 54 -21.65 19.93 7.20
CA SER A 54 -21.04 18.95 8.10
C SER A 54 -21.90 17.70 8.27
N GLN A 55 -23.04 17.58 7.57
CA GLN A 55 -24.06 16.62 7.96
C GLN A 55 -25.03 16.25 6.84
N ASP A 56 -24.52 15.87 5.67
CA ASP A 56 -25.31 15.13 4.66
C ASP A 56 -24.43 14.00 4.09
N HIS A 57 -24.17 12.97 4.90
CA HIS A 57 -23.70 11.67 4.40
C HIS A 57 -24.92 10.79 4.09
N ALA A 58 -25.59 11.04 2.98
CA ALA A 58 -26.41 10.06 2.25
C ALA A 58 -27.04 10.71 1.01
N ILE A 59 -27.22 9.94 -0.06
CA ILE A 59 -28.31 9.95 -1.07
C ILE A 59 -27.85 9.78 -2.53
N LEU A 60 -26.56 9.58 -2.83
CA LEU A 60 -26.17 8.90 -4.07
C LEU A 60 -25.16 7.80 -3.74
N ASP A 61 -25.46 6.58 -4.16
CA ASP A 61 -24.45 5.53 -4.27
C ASP A 61 -23.45 5.98 -5.33
N ASP A 62 -22.44 6.75 -4.93
CA ASP A 62 -21.34 7.22 -5.79
C ASP A 62 -20.40 6.06 -6.19
N ILE A 63 -20.76 4.82 -5.83
CA ILE A 63 -20.02 3.62 -6.21
C ILE A 63 -20.37 3.24 -7.64
N HIS A 64 -19.46 3.55 -8.57
CA HIS A 64 -19.57 3.14 -9.96
C HIS A 64 -19.16 1.67 -10.13
N HIS A 65 -20.03 0.74 -9.73
CA HIS A 65 -19.73 -0.70 -9.67
C HIS A 65 -19.01 -1.27 -10.92
N GLY A 66 -19.45 -0.89 -12.13
CA GLY A 66 -18.81 -1.36 -13.36
C GLY A 66 -17.38 -0.82 -13.56
N GLN A 67 -17.08 0.39 -13.09
CA GLN A 67 -15.72 0.95 -13.12
C GLN A 67 -14.86 0.36 -12.01
N VAL A 68 -15.43 0.20 -10.81
CA VAL A 68 -14.77 -0.45 -9.67
C VAL A 68 -14.27 -1.84 -10.06
N GLN A 69 -15.12 -2.67 -10.66
CA GLN A 69 -14.72 -4.01 -11.10
C GLN A 69 -13.54 -3.97 -12.09
N LYS A 70 -13.58 -3.09 -13.09
CA LYS A 70 -12.46 -2.94 -14.05
C LYS A 70 -11.14 -2.52 -13.41
N ILE A 71 -11.20 -1.76 -12.32
CA ILE A 71 -10.00 -1.36 -11.56
C ILE A 71 -9.52 -2.53 -10.70
N LEU A 72 -10.43 -3.24 -10.04
CA LEU A 72 -10.13 -4.42 -9.22
C LEU A 72 -9.54 -5.57 -10.05
N ASP A 73 -9.99 -5.78 -11.30
CA ASP A 73 -9.39 -6.76 -12.23
C ASP A 73 -7.90 -6.50 -12.50
N ARG A 74 -7.43 -5.28 -12.22
CA ARG A 74 -6.04 -4.85 -12.38
C ARG A 74 -5.29 -4.77 -11.05
N CYS A 75 -5.86 -5.22 -9.93
CA CYS A 75 -5.25 -5.12 -8.60
C CYS A 75 -3.95 -5.92 -8.47
N THR A 76 -3.69 -6.89 -9.35
CA THR A 76 -2.42 -7.63 -9.40
C THR A 76 -1.28 -6.85 -10.05
N LYS A 77 -1.58 -5.76 -10.77
CA LYS A 77 -0.58 -4.97 -11.51
C LYS A 77 0.01 -3.89 -10.61
N TRP A 78 1.33 -3.76 -10.62
CA TRP A 78 2.03 -2.64 -9.97
C TRP A 78 1.56 -1.25 -10.43
N ALA A 79 1.11 -1.13 -11.69
CA ALA A 79 0.49 0.08 -12.21
C ALA A 79 -1.00 0.21 -11.81
N PHE A 80 -1.29 -0.04 -10.54
CA PHE A 80 -2.58 0.21 -9.90
C PHE A 80 -2.61 1.63 -9.32
N ASN A 81 -3.79 2.25 -9.29
CA ASN A 81 -3.95 3.61 -8.78
C ASN A 81 -5.05 3.63 -7.71
N ALA A 82 -4.64 3.73 -6.45
CA ALA A 82 -5.54 3.79 -5.30
C ALA A 82 -6.45 5.03 -5.31
N PHE A 83 -5.97 6.18 -5.82
CA PHE A 83 -6.79 7.39 -5.93
C PHE A 83 -7.93 7.23 -6.94
N THR A 84 -7.68 6.51 -8.03
CA THR A 84 -8.74 6.21 -9.01
C THR A 84 -9.79 5.31 -8.39
N LEU A 85 -9.38 4.29 -7.62
CA LEU A 85 -10.32 3.42 -6.90
C LEU A 85 -11.15 4.24 -5.89
N GLU A 86 -10.52 5.11 -5.11
CA GLU A 86 -11.20 6.00 -4.16
C GLU A 86 -12.30 6.83 -4.81
N THR A 87 -11.98 7.42 -5.97
CA THR A 87 -12.92 8.26 -6.72
C THR A 87 -14.13 7.47 -7.20
N VAL A 88 -13.92 6.29 -7.80
CA VAL A 88 -15.04 5.48 -8.32
C VAL A 88 -15.78 4.68 -7.25
N ALA A 89 -15.18 4.53 -6.07
CA ALA A 89 -15.77 3.86 -4.92
C ALA A 89 -16.48 4.84 -3.96
N GLY A 90 -16.65 6.11 -4.34
CA GLY A 90 -17.35 7.09 -3.51
C GLY A 90 -16.69 7.33 -2.15
N GLY A 91 -15.35 7.27 -2.09
CA GLY A 91 -14.61 7.43 -0.84
C GLY A 91 -14.51 6.15 0.02
N LYS A 92 -14.82 4.99 -0.58
CA LYS A 92 -14.82 3.66 0.08
C LYS A 92 -13.77 2.72 -0.51
N SER A 93 -12.59 3.21 -0.91
CA SER A 93 -11.59 2.36 -1.56
C SER A 93 -11.07 1.20 -0.70
N LEU A 94 -10.88 1.42 0.60
CA LEU A 94 -10.32 0.41 1.51
C LEU A 94 -11.23 -0.81 1.70
N PRO A 95 -12.50 -0.68 2.10
CA PRO A 95 -13.40 -1.84 2.24
C PRO A 95 -13.67 -2.52 0.90
N VAL A 96 -13.75 -1.76 -0.20
CA VAL A 96 -13.93 -2.33 -1.54
C VAL A 96 -12.77 -3.25 -1.91
N LEU A 97 -11.52 -2.77 -1.76
CA LEU A 97 -10.35 -3.57 -2.05
C LEU A 97 -10.24 -4.77 -1.11
N CYS A 98 -10.41 -4.57 0.20
CA CYS A 98 -10.26 -5.64 1.19
C CYS A 98 -11.28 -6.77 0.99
N VAL A 99 -12.57 -6.45 0.77
CA VAL A 99 -13.58 -7.47 0.50
C VAL A 99 -13.29 -8.22 -0.79
N HIS A 100 -12.85 -7.51 -1.84
CA HIS A 100 -12.42 -8.14 -3.09
C HIS A 100 -11.27 -9.13 -2.87
N LEU A 101 -10.24 -8.74 -2.12
CA LEU A 101 -9.11 -9.62 -1.82
C LEU A 101 -9.50 -10.81 -0.92
N PHE A 102 -10.39 -10.60 0.06
CA PHE A 102 -10.90 -11.69 0.89
C PHE A 102 -11.64 -12.74 0.06
N HIS A 103 -12.40 -12.30 -0.95
CA HIS A 103 -13.01 -13.18 -1.92
C HIS A 103 -11.96 -13.85 -2.82
N TRP A 104 -11.00 -13.09 -3.35
CA TRP A 104 -9.91 -13.59 -4.21
C TRP A 104 -9.10 -14.72 -3.56
N TYR A 105 -8.79 -14.57 -2.27
CA TYR A 105 -8.02 -15.55 -1.50
C TYR A 105 -8.87 -16.68 -0.92
N GLY A 106 -10.19 -16.68 -1.12
CA GLY A 106 -11.09 -17.68 -0.54
C GLY A 106 -11.21 -17.62 0.99
N LEU A 107 -10.82 -16.50 1.62
CA LEU A 107 -10.78 -16.35 3.08
C LEU A 107 -12.19 -16.32 3.69
N LEU A 108 -13.17 -15.83 2.92
CA LEU A 108 -14.57 -15.80 3.34
C LEU A 108 -15.09 -17.20 3.62
N ASP A 109 -14.86 -18.13 2.69
CA ASP A 109 -15.31 -19.51 2.81
C ASP A 109 -14.47 -20.28 3.82
N TYR A 110 -13.14 -20.10 3.79
CA TYR A 110 -12.20 -20.79 4.67
C TYR A 110 -12.46 -20.51 6.15
N PHE A 111 -12.77 -19.26 6.50
CA PHE A 111 -13.07 -18.86 7.88
C PHE A 111 -14.57 -18.76 8.18
N HIS A 112 -15.44 -19.15 7.25
CA HIS A 112 -16.89 -19.04 7.37
C HIS A 112 -17.38 -17.62 7.74
N LEU A 113 -16.82 -16.60 7.08
CA LEU A 113 -17.12 -15.20 7.34
C LEU A 113 -18.30 -14.72 6.50
N GLU A 114 -19.25 -14.05 7.15
CA GLU A 114 -20.37 -13.40 6.47
C GLU A 114 -19.89 -12.12 5.77
N VAL A 115 -20.09 -12.02 4.45
CA VAL A 115 -19.64 -10.89 3.61
C VAL A 115 -20.08 -9.54 4.18
N VAL A 116 -21.32 -9.44 4.67
CA VAL A 116 -21.88 -8.22 5.26
C VAL A 116 -21.12 -7.80 6.52
N ARG A 117 -20.68 -8.75 7.35
CA ARG A 117 -19.88 -8.45 8.55
C ARG A 117 -18.48 -8.00 8.19
N VAL A 118 -17.87 -8.65 7.18
CA VAL A 118 -16.54 -8.28 6.70
C VAL A 118 -16.55 -6.88 6.08
N TRP A 119 -17.56 -6.56 5.26
CA TRP A 119 -17.76 -5.21 4.74
C TRP A 119 -17.89 -4.17 5.86
N LYS A 120 -18.73 -4.44 6.87
CA LYS A 120 -18.89 -3.56 8.04
C LYS A 120 -17.59 -3.39 8.82
N LEU A 121 -16.84 -4.47 9.02
CA LEU A 121 -15.54 -4.43 9.69
C LEU A 121 -14.58 -3.48 8.96
N PHE A 122 -14.42 -3.64 7.65
CA PHE A 122 -13.51 -2.78 6.89
C PHE A 122 -14.02 -1.34 6.77
N THR A 123 -15.33 -1.13 6.76
CA THR A 123 -15.91 0.22 6.83
C THR A 123 -15.54 0.89 8.17
N LEU A 124 -15.64 0.18 9.29
CA LEU A 124 -15.23 0.71 10.60
C LEU A 124 -13.71 0.98 10.68
N ILE A 125 -12.90 0.12 10.06
CA ILE A 125 -11.44 0.35 9.98
C ILE A 125 -11.15 1.61 9.17
N GLU A 126 -11.83 1.79 8.03
CA GLU A 126 -11.68 2.99 7.19
C GLU A 126 -12.09 4.27 7.92
N GLU A 127 -13.20 4.25 8.66
CA GLU A 127 -13.66 5.37 9.49
C GLU A 127 -12.66 5.72 10.61
N GLY A 128 -11.82 4.76 11.02
CA GLY A 128 -10.72 4.99 11.95
C GLY A 128 -9.55 5.79 11.37
N TYR A 129 -9.47 5.95 10.05
CA TYR A 129 -8.46 6.79 9.40
C TYR A 129 -8.92 8.25 9.32
N HIS A 130 -8.06 9.18 9.71
CA HIS A 130 -8.34 10.61 9.60
C HIS A 130 -8.12 11.13 8.18
N SER A 131 -9.21 11.44 7.47
CA SER A 131 -9.16 12.03 6.12
C SER A 131 -8.48 13.42 6.07
N THR A 132 -8.41 14.11 7.20
CA THR A 132 -7.67 15.38 7.32
C THR A 132 -6.16 15.20 7.24
N ASN A 133 -5.65 13.98 7.45
CA ASN A 133 -4.23 13.71 7.30
C ASN A 133 -3.87 13.72 5.81
N PRO A 134 -2.82 14.48 5.42
CA PRO A 134 -2.43 14.57 4.02
C PRO A 134 -1.89 13.26 3.44
N TYR A 135 -1.44 12.32 4.29
CA TYR A 135 -0.86 11.04 3.86
C TYR A 135 -1.42 9.82 4.60
N HIS A 136 -1.42 9.82 5.94
CA HIS A 136 -1.92 8.69 6.73
C HIS A 136 -3.45 8.66 6.80
N ASN A 137 -4.07 8.34 5.67
CA ASN A 137 -5.50 8.20 5.47
C ASN A 137 -5.85 6.81 4.87
N SER A 138 -7.13 6.56 4.63
CA SER A 138 -7.65 5.30 4.09
C SER A 138 -7.11 4.96 2.69
N ILE A 139 -6.82 5.98 1.87
CA ILE A 139 -6.25 5.79 0.52
C ILE A 139 -4.85 5.18 0.63
N HIS A 140 -4.03 5.68 1.56
CA HIS A 140 -2.71 5.10 1.81
C HIS A 140 -2.80 3.65 2.31
N ALA A 141 -3.74 3.36 3.21
CA ALA A 141 -3.97 1.98 3.66
C ALA A 141 -4.38 1.04 2.50
N THR A 142 -5.19 1.56 1.56
CA THR A 142 -5.59 0.84 0.34
C THR A 142 -4.38 0.53 -0.54
N ASP A 143 -3.52 1.52 -0.77
CA ASP A 143 -2.30 1.39 -1.57
C ASP A 143 -1.35 0.34 -0.99
N VAL A 144 -1.09 0.41 0.33
CA VAL A 144 -0.26 -0.57 1.04
C VAL A 144 -0.85 -1.98 0.94
N THR A 145 -2.16 -2.12 1.11
CA THR A 145 -2.84 -3.42 1.01
C THR A 145 -2.72 -4.01 -0.40
N GLN A 146 -2.84 -3.17 -1.43
CA GLN A 146 -2.67 -3.61 -2.82
C GLN A 146 -1.22 -3.99 -3.12
N ALA A 147 -0.23 -3.24 -2.64
CA ALA A 147 1.18 -3.60 -2.78
C ALA A 147 1.48 -4.94 -2.09
N MET A 148 0.94 -5.17 -0.89
CA MET A 148 1.05 -6.44 -0.20
C MET A 148 0.42 -7.59 -1.01
N HIS A 149 -0.72 -7.36 -1.66
CA HIS A 149 -1.29 -8.33 -2.58
C HIS A 149 -0.34 -8.64 -3.76
N CYS A 150 0.27 -7.64 -4.39
CA CYS A 150 1.27 -7.88 -5.44
C CYS A 150 2.45 -8.72 -4.95
N PHE A 151 3.00 -8.44 -3.77
CA PHE A 151 4.10 -9.23 -3.21
C PHE A 151 3.73 -10.69 -3.00
N LEU A 152 2.54 -10.96 -2.45
CA LEU A 152 2.05 -12.32 -2.22
C LEU A 152 1.86 -13.11 -3.52
N GLN A 153 1.60 -12.44 -4.64
CA GLN A 153 1.45 -13.09 -5.94
C GLN A 153 2.81 -13.47 -6.54
N GLU A 154 3.84 -12.64 -6.38
CA GLU A 154 5.20 -12.96 -6.83
C GLU A 154 5.79 -14.17 -6.11
N THR A 155 5.56 -14.26 -4.79
CA THR A 155 6.04 -15.39 -3.99
C THR A 155 5.36 -16.70 -4.36
N ARG A 156 4.06 -16.66 -4.68
CA ARG A 156 3.30 -17.86 -5.09
C ARG A 156 3.75 -18.42 -6.43
N VAL A 157 4.04 -17.55 -7.40
CA VAL A 157 4.56 -17.98 -8.71
C VAL A 157 5.95 -18.64 -8.59
N SER A 158 6.74 -18.22 -7.59
CA SER A 158 8.06 -18.80 -7.33
C SER A 158 7.96 -20.24 -6.79
N GLU A 159 6.97 -20.55 -5.95
CA GLU A 159 6.81 -21.90 -5.35
C GLU A 159 6.32 -22.95 -6.37
N ASP A 160 5.45 -22.57 -7.31
CA ASP A 160 4.96 -23.47 -8.38
C ASP A 160 6.02 -23.79 -9.45
N SER A 161 7.12 -23.03 -9.48
CA SER A 161 8.21 -23.23 -10.45
C SER A 161 9.23 -24.27 -9.99
N ASP A 162 9.28 -24.62 -8.70
CA ASP A 162 10.26 -25.55 -8.11
C ASP A 162 9.81 -27.03 -8.11
N SER A 163 8.61 -27.35 -8.61
CA SER A 163 8.05 -28.71 -8.59
C SER A 163 8.08 -29.45 -9.95
N LYS A 164 8.90 -29.01 -10.93
CA LYS A 164 8.95 -29.64 -12.27
C LYS A 164 10.27 -30.28 -12.69
N ASP A 165 11.28 -30.33 -11.83
CA ASP A 165 12.54 -31.04 -12.12
C ASP A 165 12.68 -32.32 -11.27
N SER A 166 11.75 -33.27 -11.44
CA SER A 166 11.97 -34.65 -10.96
C SER A 166 11.22 -35.69 -11.79
N ASP A 167 11.36 -35.64 -13.11
CA ASP A 167 11.03 -36.80 -13.96
C ASP A 167 11.92 -36.83 -15.20
N SER A 168 13.11 -37.40 -15.06
CA SER A 168 13.84 -38.14 -16.11
C SER A 168 15.29 -38.36 -15.70
N TYR A 169 15.57 -39.40 -14.90
CA TYR A 169 16.78 -40.22 -15.11
C TYR A 169 16.76 -41.55 -14.34
N LYS A 170 17.03 -42.64 -15.09
CA LYS A 170 17.44 -44.01 -14.71
C LYS A 170 16.34 -44.97 -14.22
N ASP A 171 16.33 -46.26 -14.56
CA ASP A 171 17.38 -47.14 -15.09
C ASP A 171 16.71 -48.39 -15.71
N ASP A 172 16.91 -48.67 -16.99
CA ASP A 172 16.58 -49.96 -17.61
C ASP A 172 17.85 -50.83 -17.64
N THR A 173 18.26 -51.30 -16.46
CA THR A 173 19.20 -52.42 -16.32
C THR A 173 18.55 -53.46 -15.43
N ASP A 174 17.91 -54.45 -16.05
CA ASP A 174 18.15 -55.87 -15.79
C ASP A 174 17.14 -56.73 -16.55
N LYS A 175 17.54 -57.15 -17.76
CA LYS A 175 17.01 -58.36 -18.40
C LYS A 175 18.18 -59.25 -18.80
N ASN A 176 18.72 -59.95 -17.81
CA ASN A 176 19.40 -61.23 -18.02
C ASN A 176 19.61 -61.95 -16.68
N PHE A 177 18.64 -62.76 -16.25
CA PHE A 177 18.94 -64.01 -15.55
C PHE A 177 17.75 -64.99 -15.56
N ILE A 178 18.02 -66.16 -16.17
CA ILE A 178 17.29 -67.44 -16.26
C ILE A 178 16.05 -67.49 -17.16
#